data_AF-A0A2W1A7A5-F1
#
_entry.id   AF-A0A2W1A7A5-F1
#
_cell.length_a   1.000
_cell.length_b   1.000
_cell.length_c   1.000
_cell.angle_alpha   90.00
_cell.angle_beta   90.00
_cell.angle_gamma   90.00
#
_symmetry.space_group_name_H-M   'P 1'
#
loop_
_entity.id
_entity.type
_entity.pdbx_description
1 polymer ?
#
loop_
_entity_poly.entity_id
_entity_poly.type
_entity_poly.pdbx_seq_one_letter_code
_entity_poly.pdbx_strand_id
1 'polypeptide(L)'
;MIVVLAVAAALALAACGGGDDDDSAGRAPAEAATQSEEAEASDQAEDEDEGDAGDDRDSPFASALLDDDCAFVLGGPGLEDAVAGLEGDFGEVADAWQRITDRSPDAIRADMQVMSDTFRQMAEILAEVDLTNPQALTDPDNQAKLLELNEVLDADAFNDASDAVEGWFEENCTG
;
A
#
# COMPACT_ATOMS: atom_id res chain seq x y z
N MET A 1 -14.50 -8.08 22.19
CA MET A 1 -15.91 -7.78 21.89
C MET A 1 -15.88 -6.58 20.97
N ILE A 2 -16.52 -6.73 19.82
CA ILE A 2 -16.60 -5.78 18.70
C ILE A 2 -17.32 -4.51 19.14
N VAL A 3 -17.19 -3.46 18.32
CA VAL A 3 -18.18 -2.41 17.99
C VAL A 3 -17.68 -1.00 18.39
N VAL A 4 -17.67 0.06 17.59
CA VAL A 4 -17.77 0.35 16.13
C VAL A 4 -18.06 1.88 16.02
N LEU A 5 -17.80 2.46 14.83
CA LEU A 5 -18.31 3.75 14.29
C LEU A 5 -17.74 5.04 14.95
N ALA A 6 -16.93 5.86 14.27
CA ALA A 6 -17.12 6.64 13.04
C ALA A 6 -17.89 7.96 13.21
N VAL A 7 -17.36 8.95 12.49
CA VAL A 7 -17.99 10.15 11.92
C VAL A 7 -18.08 11.40 12.79
N ALA A 8 -17.23 12.39 12.49
CA ALA A 8 -17.72 13.65 11.93
C ALA A 8 -16.61 14.43 11.20
N ALA A 9 -16.85 14.60 9.91
CA ALA A 9 -16.14 15.44 8.96
C ALA A 9 -15.97 16.90 9.40
N ALA A 10 -14.81 17.47 9.08
CA ALA A 10 -14.67 18.89 8.78
C ALA A 10 -13.73 19.05 7.57
N LEU A 11 -14.31 18.99 6.38
CA LEU A 11 -13.70 19.47 5.15
C LEU A 11 -13.61 21.00 5.23
N ALA A 12 -12.39 21.53 5.33
CA ALA A 12 -12.09 22.91 5.00
C ALA A 12 -10.90 22.94 4.03
N LEU A 13 -11.23 23.11 2.75
CA LEU A 13 -10.29 23.38 1.68
C LEU A 13 -9.70 24.80 1.84
N ALA A 14 -8.41 24.89 1.53
CA ALA A 14 -7.67 26.02 0.96
C ALA A 14 -6.58 26.65 1.85
N ALA A 15 -5.35 26.46 1.36
CA ALA A 15 -4.31 27.46 1.18
C ALA A 15 -3.66 28.13 2.42
N CYS A 16 -2.32 28.11 2.36
CA CYS A 16 -1.44 29.21 2.77
C CYS A 16 -1.13 29.35 4.28
N GLY A 17 0.16 29.16 4.60
CA GLY A 17 0.86 30.15 5.41
C GLY A 17 0.98 29.85 6.91
N GLY A 18 2.15 29.32 7.28
CA GLY A 18 3.05 29.90 8.29
C GLY A 18 2.50 30.37 9.63
N GLY A 19 3.09 29.84 10.70
CA GLY A 19 3.46 30.64 11.87
C GLY A 19 2.99 30.13 13.23
N ASP A 20 4.00 29.87 14.05
CA ASP A 20 4.12 30.05 15.50
C ASP A 20 3.58 29.01 16.51
N ASP A 21 4.56 28.64 17.35
CA ASP A 21 4.57 28.08 18.69
C ASP A 21 3.40 28.50 19.60
N ASP A 22 2.97 27.57 20.47
CA ASP A 22 2.79 27.90 21.90
C ASP A 22 2.71 26.63 22.76
N ASP A 23 3.64 26.54 23.71
CA ASP A 23 3.62 25.69 24.89
C ASP A 23 2.33 25.91 25.71
N SER A 24 1.68 24.82 26.14
CA SER A 24 0.84 24.88 27.34
C SER A 24 0.69 23.52 28.02
N ALA A 25 1.37 23.43 29.15
CA ALA A 25 1.30 22.34 30.09
C ALA A 25 -0.03 22.31 30.87
N GLY A 26 -0.54 21.09 31.09
CA GLY A 26 -1.18 20.69 32.34
C GLY A 26 -2.71 20.59 32.33
N ARG A 27 -3.21 19.39 32.67
CA ARG A 27 -3.85 19.08 33.97
C ARG A 27 -4.49 17.68 33.95
N ALA A 28 -4.21 16.88 34.97
CA ALA A 28 -4.80 15.55 35.25
C ALA A 28 -6.21 15.67 35.90
N PRO A 29 -6.76 14.58 36.45
CA PRO A 29 -7.46 13.45 35.82
C PRO A 29 -8.98 13.47 36.20
N ALA A 30 -9.86 12.78 35.46
CA ALA A 30 -11.22 12.51 35.96
C ALA A 30 -11.92 11.33 35.26
N GLU A 31 -12.16 10.31 36.09
CA GLU A 31 -13.42 9.58 36.30
C GLU A 31 -14.14 8.82 35.16
N ALA A 32 -14.50 7.59 35.54
CA ALA A 32 -15.26 6.60 34.81
C ALA A 32 -16.69 7.07 34.45
N ALA A 33 -17.16 6.68 33.27
CA ALA A 33 -18.57 6.59 32.97
C ALA A 33 -18.83 5.39 32.04
N THR A 34 -19.58 4.44 32.57
CA THR A 34 -20.20 3.30 31.89
C THR A 34 -21.23 3.79 30.87
N GLN A 35 -21.19 3.31 29.63
CA GLN A 35 -22.32 3.46 28.72
C GLN A 35 -22.40 2.25 27.78
N SER A 36 -23.48 1.47 27.96
CA SER A 36 -24.00 0.48 27.04
C SER A 36 -24.67 1.19 25.88
N GLU A 37 -24.50 0.69 24.65
CA GLU A 37 -25.41 0.98 23.55
C GLU A 37 -25.45 -0.19 22.56
N GLU A 38 -26.63 -0.33 21.97
CA GLU A 38 -27.23 -1.51 21.37
C GLU A 38 -26.79 -1.79 19.93
N ALA A 39 -26.87 -3.06 19.53
CA ALA A 39 -26.62 -3.50 18.17
C ALA A 39 -27.80 -3.15 17.27
N GLU A 40 -27.55 -2.41 16.20
CA GLU A 40 -28.45 -2.33 15.05
C GLU A 40 -27.84 -3.07 13.87
N ALA A 41 -28.60 -4.06 13.40
CA ALA A 41 -28.34 -4.80 12.18
C ALA A 41 -28.73 -3.92 10.97
N SER A 42 -27.79 -3.73 10.04
CA SER A 42 -28.08 -3.19 8.72
C SER A 42 -28.03 -4.33 7.70
N ASP A 43 -29.21 -4.75 7.26
CA ASP A 43 -29.44 -5.40 5.97
C ASP A 43 -28.76 -4.58 4.87
N GLN A 44 -27.73 -5.15 4.25
CA GLN A 44 -27.12 -4.60 3.04
C GLN A 44 -27.55 -5.51 1.89
N ALA A 45 -28.40 -4.95 1.03
CA ALA A 45 -28.85 -5.58 -0.19
C ALA A 45 -27.66 -5.75 -1.13
N GLU A 46 -27.51 -6.97 -1.64
CA GLU A 46 -26.61 -7.34 -2.73
C GLU A 46 -27.21 -6.80 -4.03
N ASP A 47 -26.70 -5.66 -4.50
CA ASP A 47 -26.84 -5.24 -5.90
C ASP A 47 -25.67 -5.86 -6.67
N GLU A 48 -25.94 -7.00 -7.32
CA GLU A 48 -25.09 -7.61 -8.34
C GLU A 48 -25.16 -6.73 -9.60
N ASP A 49 -24.31 -5.69 -9.66
CA ASP A 49 -24.08 -4.92 -10.88
C ASP A 49 -23.08 -5.69 -11.76
N GLU A 50 -23.61 -6.46 -12.71
CA GLU A 50 -22.86 -7.01 -13.85
C GLU A 50 -22.48 -5.85 -14.80
N GLY A 51 -21.48 -5.08 -14.36
CA GLY A 51 -20.88 -3.98 -15.12
C GLY A 51 -19.87 -4.48 -16.14
N ASP A 52 -20.32 -4.55 -17.40
CA ASP A 52 -19.62 -4.08 -18.61
C ASP A 52 -18.08 -4.10 -18.56
N ALA A 53 -17.46 -5.06 -19.27
CA ALA A 53 -16.04 -5.04 -19.64
C ALA A 53 -15.78 -3.92 -20.67
N GLY A 54 -15.97 -2.67 -20.24
CA GLY A 54 -15.69 -1.47 -21.00
C GLY A 54 -14.21 -1.15 -20.94
N ASP A 55 -13.50 -1.46 -22.02
CA ASP A 55 -12.23 -0.89 -22.47
C ASP A 55 -11.57 0.12 -21.48
N ASP A 56 -10.88 -0.38 -20.44
CA ASP A 56 -10.13 0.43 -19.45
C ASP A 56 -8.90 1.17 -20.04
N ARG A 57 -8.82 1.26 -21.37
CA ARG A 57 -7.75 1.96 -22.09
C ARG A 57 -7.88 3.47 -22.05
N ASP A 58 -9.02 4.00 -21.58
CA ASP A 58 -9.27 5.43 -21.41
C ASP A 58 -9.00 5.93 -19.97
N SER A 59 -8.41 5.09 -19.10
CA SER A 59 -7.93 5.56 -17.81
C SER A 59 -6.67 6.42 -18.02
N PRO A 60 -6.61 7.67 -17.54
CA PRO A 60 -5.46 8.55 -17.74
C PRO A 60 -4.15 7.93 -17.20
N PHE A 61 -4.26 7.04 -16.22
CA PHE A 61 -3.13 6.26 -15.72
C PHE A 61 -2.61 5.23 -16.73
N ALA A 62 -3.51 4.54 -17.45
CA ALA A 62 -3.11 3.62 -18.52
C ALA A 62 -2.46 4.38 -19.68
N SER A 63 -2.96 5.57 -20.01
CA SER A 63 -2.38 6.47 -21.02
C SER A 63 -0.98 6.96 -20.67
N ALA A 64 -0.78 7.40 -19.42
CA ALA A 64 0.50 7.87 -18.88
C ALA A 64 1.61 6.81 -18.87
N LEU A 65 1.22 5.54 -18.73
CA LEU A 65 2.16 4.43 -18.78
C LEU A 65 2.50 3.97 -20.21
N LEU A 66 1.83 4.51 -21.23
CA LEU A 66 2.13 4.24 -22.65
C LEU A 66 3.21 5.15 -23.22
N ASP A 67 3.67 6.17 -22.47
CA ASP A 67 4.84 6.97 -22.85
C ASP A 67 6.09 6.08 -22.95
N ASP A 68 6.95 6.38 -23.93
CA ASP A 68 8.17 5.60 -24.22
C ASP A 68 9.09 5.46 -22.99
N ASP A 69 9.14 6.50 -22.14
CA ASP A 69 9.93 6.52 -20.91
C ASP A 69 9.36 5.59 -19.82
N CYS A 70 8.09 5.21 -19.92
CA CYS A 70 7.32 4.49 -18.89
C CYS A 70 6.93 3.08 -19.36
N ALA A 71 7.13 2.81 -20.66
CA ALA A 71 6.91 1.53 -21.29
C ALA A 71 7.71 0.38 -20.65
N PHE A 72 8.74 0.63 -19.83
CA PHE A 72 9.42 -0.45 -19.11
C PHE A 72 8.53 -1.11 -18.05
N VAL A 73 7.57 -0.39 -17.47
CA VAL A 73 6.63 -0.91 -16.47
C VAL A 73 5.60 -1.82 -17.14
N LEU A 74 4.93 -1.34 -18.19
CA LEU A 74 3.87 -2.07 -18.88
C LEU A 74 4.35 -3.02 -19.97
N GLY A 75 5.48 -2.72 -20.62
CA GLY A 75 5.98 -3.44 -21.78
C GLY A 75 6.75 -4.71 -21.44
N GLY A 76 6.75 -5.15 -20.18
CA GLY A 76 7.48 -6.33 -19.75
C GLY A 76 6.62 -7.40 -19.10
N PRO A 77 7.10 -8.66 -19.10
CA PRO A 77 6.43 -9.76 -18.42
C PRO A 77 6.33 -9.54 -16.90
N GLY A 78 7.11 -8.61 -16.33
CA GLY A 78 7.21 -8.45 -14.88
C GLY A 78 5.93 -7.94 -14.19
N LEU A 79 5.10 -7.10 -14.81
CA LEU A 79 3.95 -6.55 -14.07
C LEU A 79 2.82 -7.58 -13.92
N GLU A 80 2.52 -8.33 -14.98
CA GLU A 80 1.51 -9.40 -14.94
C GLU A 80 1.92 -10.50 -13.95
N ASP A 81 3.19 -10.90 -13.98
CA ASP A 81 3.76 -11.87 -13.04
C ASP A 81 3.75 -11.33 -11.60
N ALA A 82 4.06 -10.04 -11.40
CA ALA A 82 4.00 -9.42 -10.07
C ALA A 82 2.58 -9.42 -9.50
N VAL A 83 1.58 -9.10 -10.32
CA VAL A 83 0.17 -9.09 -9.90
C VAL A 83 -0.32 -10.51 -9.63
N ALA A 84 0.02 -11.48 -10.48
CA ALA A 84 -0.32 -12.88 -10.28
C ALA A 84 0.34 -13.46 -9.02
N GLY A 85 1.59 -13.10 -8.75
CA GLY A 85 2.31 -13.54 -7.55
C GLY A 85 1.69 -13.07 -6.24
N LEU A 86 0.93 -11.95 -6.24
CA LEU A 86 0.20 -11.49 -5.05
C LEU A 86 -0.87 -12.50 -4.58
N GLU A 87 -1.28 -13.45 -5.43
CA GLU A 87 -2.22 -14.52 -5.08
C GLU A 87 -1.58 -15.65 -4.23
N GLY A 88 -0.29 -15.58 -3.92
CA GLY A 88 0.31 -16.46 -2.90
C GLY A 88 1.76 -16.88 -3.13
N ASP A 89 2.48 -16.32 -4.11
CA ASP A 89 3.90 -16.60 -4.32
C ASP A 89 4.72 -15.31 -4.28
N PHE A 90 5.12 -14.91 -3.07
CA PHE A 90 5.97 -13.73 -2.87
C PHE A 90 7.36 -13.89 -3.49
N GLY A 91 7.82 -15.12 -3.75
CA GLY A 91 9.06 -15.35 -4.48
C GLY A 91 8.92 -14.90 -5.93
N GLU A 92 7.80 -15.25 -6.58
CA GLU A 92 7.48 -14.79 -7.92
C GLU A 92 7.32 -13.27 -8.00
N VAL A 93 6.68 -12.66 -6.99
CA VAL A 93 6.58 -11.19 -6.86
C VAL A 93 7.97 -10.54 -6.75
N ALA A 94 8.85 -11.06 -5.90
CA ALA A 94 10.20 -10.51 -5.73
C ALA A 94 11.02 -10.61 -7.02
N ASP A 95 10.94 -11.75 -7.73
CA ASP A 95 11.60 -11.93 -9.02
C ASP A 95 11.02 -10.99 -10.09
N ALA A 96 9.71 -10.74 -10.06
CA ALA A 96 9.04 -9.81 -10.95
C ALA A 96 9.51 -8.36 -10.72
N TRP A 97 9.64 -7.93 -9.46
CA TRP A 97 10.21 -6.63 -9.11
C TRP A 97 11.67 -6.47 -9.52
N GLN A 98 12.48 -7.54 -9.40
CA GLN A 98 13.85 -7.51 -9.93
C GLN A 98 13.85 -7.33 -11.45
N ARG A 99 12.96 -7.99 -12.19
CA ARG A 99 12.84 -7.80 -13.65
C ARG A 99 12.41 -6.39 -14.04
N ILE A 100 11.62 -5.71 -13.21
CA ILE A 100 11.26 -4.30 -13.43
C ILE A 100 12.48 -3.41 -13.16
N THR A 101 13.19 -3.64 -12.06
CA THR A 101 14.43 -2.94 -11.69
C THR A 101 15.53 -3.06 -12.75
N ASP A 102 15.71 -4.26 -13.31
CA ASP A 102 16.72 -4.49 -14.35
C ASP A 102 16.42 -3.71 -15.65
N ARG A 103 15.15 -3.34 -15.86
CA ARG A 103 14.70 -2.59 -17.04
C ARG A 103 14.45 -1.12 -16.76
N SER A 104 14.48 -0.69 -15.51
CA SER A 104 14.25 0.70 -15.16
C SER A 104 15.38 1.58 -15.70
N PRO A 105 15.09 2.87 -15.97
CA PRO A 105 16.10 3.86 -16.30
C PRO A 105 17.17 3.95 -15.19
N ASP A 106 18.41 4.24 -15.59
CA ASP A 106 19.53 4.36 -14.65
C ASP A 106 19.30 5.44 -13.57
N ALA A 107 18.46 6.44 -13.88
CA ALA A 107 18.10 7.51 -12.96
C ALA A 107 17.34 7.03 -11.71
N ILE A 108 16.52 5.97 -11.82
CA ILE A 108 15.72 5.41 -10.71
C ILE A 108 16.10 3.98 -10.36
N ARG A 109 17.07 3.37 -11.06
CA ARG A 109 17.44 1.97 -10.85
C ARG A 109 17.87 1.66 -9.42
N ALA A 110 18.58 2.60 -8.78
CA ALA A 110 19.02 2.42 -7.40
C ALA A 110 17.82 2.35 -6.43
N ASP A 111 16.85 3.25 -6.58
CA ASP A 111 15.64 3.29 -5.76
C ASP A 111 14.74 2.08 -6.03
N MET A 112 14.57 1.71 -7.31
CA MET A 112 13.90 0.47 -7.70
C MET A 112 14.57 -0.78 -7.10
N GLN A 113 15.91 -0.79 -7.01
CA GLN A 113 16.65 -1.89 -6.38
C GLN A 113 16.33 -1.99 -4.88
N VAL A 114 16.26 -0.86 -4.16
CA VAL A 114 15.84 -0.83 -2.75
C VAL A 114 14.45 -1.44 -2.61
N MET A 115 13.48 -1.01 -3.42
CA MET A 115 12.13 -1.58 -3.39
C MET A 115 12.15 -3.10 -3.68
N SER A 116 12.88 -3.55 -4.70
CA SER A 116 12.97 -4.97 -5.04
C SER A 116 13.62 -5.83 -3.94
N ASP A 117 14.64 -5.29 -3.26
CA ASP A 117 15.30 -5.96 -2.14
C ASP A 117 14.39 -6.01 -0.90
N THR A 118 13.54 -5.00 -0.70
CA THR A 118 12.48 -5.03 0.31
C THR A 118 11.47 -6.13 -0.01
N PHE A 119 10.96 -6.23 -1.24
CA PHE A 119 10.04 -7.32 -1.61
C PHE A 119 10.65 -8.71 -1.46
N ARG A 120 11.97 -8.87 -1.72
CA ARG A 120 12.69 -10.11 -1.45
C ARG A 120 12.73 -10.43 0.05
N GLN A 121 13.01 -9.45 0.90
CA GLN A 121 12.96 -9.63 2.36
C GLN A 121 11.54 -10.00 2.83
N MET A 122 10.51 -9.37 2.29
CA MET A 122 9.12 -9.73 2.57
C MET A 122 8.84 -11.20 2.21
N ALA A 123 9.29 -11.64 1.04
CA ALA A 123 9.15 -13.03 0.61
C ALA A 123 9.87 -14.00 1.55
N GLU A 124 11.07 -13.65 2.02
CA GLU A 124 11.84 -14.46 2.98
C GLU A 124 11.14 -14.56 4.34
N ILE A 125 10.62 -13.45 4.86
CA ILE A 125 9.89 -13.40 6.14
C ILE A 125 8.61 -14.25 6.05
N LEU A 126 7.87 -14.14 4.94
CA LEU A 126 6.57 -14.76 4.75
C LEU A 126 6.62 -16.17 4.13
N ALA A 127 7.79 -16.68 3.75
CA ALA A 127 7.95 -17.96 3.04
C ALA A 127 7.28 -19.16 3.72
N GLU A 128 7.09 -19.11 5.04
CA GLU A 128 6.49 -20.18 5.84
C GLU A 128 5.09 -19.81 6.38
N VAL A 129 4.59 -18.61 6.09
CA VAL A 129 3.30 -18.14 6.58
C VAL A 129 2.23 -18.44 5.53
N ASP A 130 1.28 -19.32 5.88
CA ASP A 130 0.12 -19.59 5.02
C ASP A 130 -0.90 -18.46 5.12
N LEU A 131 -0.75 -17.44 4.27
CA LEU A 131 -1.66 -16.29 4.23
C LEU A 131 -3.08 -16.64 3.76
N THR A 132 -3.27 -17.80 3.13
CA THR A 132 -4.59 -18.26 2.67
C THR A 132 -5.41 -18.90 3.79
N ASN A 133 -4.75 -19.28 4.90
CA ASN A 133 -5.37 -19.89 6.05
C ASN A 133 -5.52 -18.88 7.20
N PRO A 134 -6.75 -18.43 7.52
CA PRO A 134 -6.98 -17.47 8.59
C PRO A 134 -6.48 -17.93 9.97
N GLN A 135 -6.41 -19.24 10.22
CA GLN A 135 -5.88 -19.76 11.48
C GLN A 135 -4.36 -19.60 11.58
N ALA A 136 -3.63 -19.68 10.47
CA ALA A 136 -2.19 -19.45 10.46
C ALA A 136 -1.85 -18.01 10.87
N LEU A 137 -2.72 -17.03 10.56
CA LEU A 137 -2.54 -15.63 10.96
C LEU A 137 -2.76 -15.40 12.47
N THR A 138 -3.40 -16.34 13.16
CA THR A 138 -3.58 -16.27 14.63
C THR A 138 -2.43 -16.88 15.42
N ASP A 139 -1.53 -17.60 14.74
CA ASP A 139 -0.37 -18.21 15.38
C ASP A 139 0.61 -17.11 15.88
N PRO A 140 1.11 -17.19 17.12
CA PRO A 140 2.00 -16.17 17.68
C PRO A 140 3.31 -15.97 16.89
N ASP A 141 3.89 -17.04 16.33
CA ASP A 141 5.15 -16.94 15.59
C ASP A 141 4.90 -16.26 14.23
N ASN A 142 3.77 -16.57 13.58
CA ASN A 142 3.36 -15.87 12.36
C ASN A 142 3.00 -14.40 12.62
N GLN A 143 2.39 -14.07 13.76
CA GLN A 143 2.16 -12.68 14.15
C GLN A 143 3.47 -11.91 14.36
N ALA A 144 4.50 -12.53 14.91
CA ALA A 144 5.83 -11.91 15.03
C ALA A 144 6.44 -11.60 13.66
N LYS A 145 6.32 -12.53 12.70
CA LYS A 145 6.76 -12.31 11.30
C LYS A 145 6.00 -11.16 10.62
N LEU A 146 4.69 -11.04 10.86
CA LEU A 146 3.89 -9.92 10.34
C LEU A 146 4.29 -8.57 10.96
N LEU A 147 4.74 -8.55 12.21
CA LEU A 147 5.29 -7.34 12.83
C LEU A 147 6.67 -6.97 12.26
N GLU A 148 7.54 -7.97 12.04
CA GLU A 148 8.83 -7.77 11.37
C GLU A 148 8.64 -7.21 9.94
N LEU A 149 7.63 -7.71 9.22
CA LEU A 149 7.25 -7.17 7.91
C LEU A 149 6.91 -5.67 7.97
N ASN A 150 6.20 -5.24 9.01
CA ASN A 150 5.88 -3.83 9.20
C ASN A 150 7.15 -2.99 9.39
N GLU A 151 8.13 -3.48 10.14
CA GLU A 151 9.41 -2.78 10.33
C GLU A 151 10.20 -2.63 9.02
N VAL A 152 10.14 -3.64 8.16
CA VAL A 152 10.78 -3.62 6.83
C VAL A 152 10.11 -2.60 5.90
N LEU A 153 8.78 -2.50 5.94
CA LEU A 153 8.02 -1.55 5.13
C LEU A 153 8.08 -0.11 5.67
N ASP A 154 8.16 0.09 6.98
CA ASP A 154 8.34 1.41 7.61
C ASP A 154 9.79 1.93 7.55
N ALA A 155 10.71 1.18 6.94
CA ALA A 155 12.09 1.61 6.84
C ALA A 155 12.22 2.89 6.01
N ASP A 156 12.92 3.90 6.54
CA ASP A 156 13.17 5.18 5.87
C ASP A 156 13.67 4.98 4.42
N ALA A 157 14.54 3.99 4.19
CA ALA A 157 15.07 3.69 2.87
C ALA A 157 14.00 3.24 1.86
N PHE A 158 12.99 2.48 2.30
CA PHE A 158 11.90 2.05 1.42
C PHE A 158 10.97 3.23 1.09
N ASN A 159 10.66 4.06 2.08
CA ASN A 159 9.85 5.26 1.90
C ASN A 159 10.54 6.27 0.97
N ASP A 160 11.82 6.58 1.23
CA ASP A 160 12.62 7.48 0.39
C ASP A 160 12.72 6.99 -1.05
N ALA A 161 12.93 5.68 -1.26
CA ALA A 161 12.99 5.08 -2.58
C ALA A 161 11.62 5.14 -3.29
N SER A 162 10.53 4.90 -2.55
CA SER A 162 9.17 5.00 -3.09
C SER A 162 8.85 6.42 -3.54
N ASP A 163 9.16 7.42 -2.71
CA ASP A 163 8.98 8.84 -3.03
C ASP A 163 9.82 9.26 -4.25
N ALA A 164 11.08 8.80 -4.35
CA ALA A 164 11.96 9.10 -5.48
C ALA A 164 11.44 8.49 -6.79
N VAL A 165 10.96 7.24 -6.73
CA VAL A 165 10.35 6.56 -7.87
C VAL A 165 9.06 7.28 -8.28
N GLU A 166 8.16 7.58 -7.35
CA GLU A 166 6.92 8.33 -7.61
C GLU A 166 7.20 9.68 -8.28
N GLY A 167 8.09 10.50 -7.71
CA GLY A 167 8.43 11.80 -8.28
C GLY A 167 9.05 11.69 -9.68
N TRP A 168 9.81 10.62 -9.95
CA TRP A 168 10.30 10.37 -11.30
C TRP A 168 9.17 10.02 -12.27
N PHE A 169 8.21 9.17 -11.86
CA PHE A 169 7.02 8.86 -12.67
C PHE A 169 6.19 10.11 -12.93
N GLU A 170 5.95 10.96 -11.93
CA GLU A 170 5.22 12.22 -12.11
C GLU A 170 5.90 13.18 -13.10
N GLU A 171 7.23 13.20 -13.13
CA GLU A 171 8.00 14.07 -14.03
C GLU A 171 8.13 13.51 -15.45
N ASN A 172 8.25 12.19 -15.60
CA ASN A 172 8.63 11.53 -16.86
C ASN A 172 7.48 10.75 -17.52
N CYS A 173 6.41 10.44 -16.78
CA CYS A 173 5.26 9.65 -17.23
C CYS A 173 3.97 10.46 -17.28
N THR A 174 4.02 11.66 -17.85
CA THR A 174 2.85 12.51 -18.00
C THR A 174 2.10 12.20 -19.30
N GLY A 175 1.12 11.31 -19.22
CA GLY A 175 0.04 11.16 -20.22
C GLY A 175 -1.19 11.97 -19.87
#